data_AF-A0A8S3AAZ3-F1
#
_entry.id   AF-A0A8S3AAZ3-F1
#
_cell.length_a   1.000
_cell.length_b   1.000
_cell.length_c   1.000
_cell.angle_alpha   90.00
_cell.angle_beta   90.00
_cell.angle_gamma   90.00
#
_symmetry.space_group_name_H-M   'P 1'
#
loop_
_entity.id
_entity.type
_entity.pdbx_description
1 polymer ?
#
loop_
_entity_poly.entity_id
_entity_poly.type
_entity_poly.pdbx_seq_one_letter_code
_entity_poly.pdbx_strand_id
1 'polypeptide(L)'
;MISAIETLPPEIFRSIIAYLSPEDTSALAQTCHRMYIITHDDKIWQQYFLKRYTYRLSFPHYSNGEYLLSSALKITEPVDNCTWQEYFVERSLQDKHIRSLLNEIITNRTNRISNADLLSSKYGLLAFDVLKNYFSPTTDLFKQLGILITTATSPNLTREYYSLNLARFISRNIGLILLNEIKTQIEIPTEGKALINVLFIIQCFHPHGIFLSLNRLHSIGQRLINDRLFSSLTLHEKCQLIITTMKKENFLPASASNEYYDLENSFLFSTFNGKPTIPITLVSIFCALADECGLVAR
;
A
#
# COMPACT_ATOMS: atom_id res chain seq x y z
N MET A 1 -13.40 -6.80 -47.94
CA MET A 1 -12.00 -7.25 -47.74
C MET A 1 -11.90 -7.57 -46.26
N ILE A 2 -12.00 -8.84 -45.87
CA ILE A 2 -11.99 -9.24 -44.46
C ILE A 2 -10.56 -9.00 -43.97
N SER A 3 -10.40 -8.13 -42.97
CA SER A 3 -9.06 -7.87 -42.43
C SER A 3 -8.56 -9.15 -41.72
N ALA A 4 -7.27 -9.46 -41.79
CA ALA A 4 -6.69 -10.64 -41.11
C ALA A 4 -6.98 -10.66 -39.59
N ILE A 5 -7.28 -9.48 -39.04
CA ILE A 5 -7.72 -9.26 -37.66
C ILE A 5 -9.13 -9.85 -37.44
N GLU A 6 -10.04 -9.79 -38.40
CA GLU A 6 -11.40 -10.36 -38.25
C GLU A 6 -11.43 -11.90 -38.25
N THR A 7 -10.33 -12.59 -38.57
CA THR A 7 -10.29 -14.07 -38.60
C THR A 7 -9.70 -14.71 -37.34
N LEU A 8 -9.07 -13.94 -36.45
CA LEU A 8 -8.43 -14.52 -35.25
C LEU A 8 -9.45 -14.95 -34.20
N PRO A 9 -9.20 -15.98 -33.37
CA PRO A 9 -10.06 -16.32 -32.24
C PRO A 9 -10.11 -15.22 -31.17
N PRO A 10 -11.23 -15.07 -30.43
CA PRO A 10 -11.38 -14.05 -29.39
C PRO A 10 -10.35 -14.21 -28.24
N GLU A 11 -9.87 -15.42 -27.94
CA GLU A 11 -8.85 -15.70 -26.93
C GLU A 11 -7.49 -15.08 -27.29
N ILE A 12 -7.13 -15.13 -28.57
CA ILE A 12 -5.89 -14.52 -29.08
C ILE A 12 -6.01 -13.00 -29.00
N PHE A 13 -7.18 -12.45 -29.32
CA PHE A 13 -7.42 -11.02 -29.14
C PHE A 13 -7.34 -10.57 -27.70
N ARG A 14 -7.93 -11.31 -26.76
CA ARG A 14 -7.80 -11.01 -25.33
C ARG A 14 -6.33 -10.95 -24.90
N SER A 15 -5.54 -11.92 -25.37
CA SER A 15 -4.09 -11.96 -25.11
C SER A 15 -3.37 -10.75 -25.69
N ILE A 16 -3.72 -10.32 -26.90
CA ILE A 16 -3.14 -9.11 -27.54
C ILE A 16 -3.55 -7.85 -26.75
N ILE A 17 -4.84 -7.73 -26.42
CA ILE A 17 -5.39 -6.58 -25.68
C ILE A 17 -4.71 -6.46 -24.30
N ALA A 18 -4.39 -7.56 -23.63
CA ALA A 18 -3.67 -7.52 -22.35
C ALA A 18 -2.32 -6.75 -22.39
N TYR A 19 -1.73 -6.57 -23.57
CA TYR A 19 -0.52 -5.75 -23.77
C TYR A 19 -0.80 -4.29 -24.10
N LEU A 20 -2.03 -3.93 -24.49
CA LEU A 20 -2.43 -2.55 -24.76
C LEU A 20 -2.63 -1.75 -23.48
N SER A 21 -2.61 -0.42 -23.60
CA SER A 21 -3.04 0.47 -22.52
C SER A 21 -4.57 0.49 -22.41
N PRO A 22 -5.14 0.85 -21.24
CA PRO A 22 -6.58 1.06 -21.09
C PRO A 22 -7.11 2.13 -22.05
N GLU A 23 -6.30 3.14 -22.34
CA GLU A 23 -6.61 4.22 -23.29
C GLU A 23 -6.73 3.69 -24.73
N ASP A 24 -5.74 2.90 -25.17
CA ASP A 24 -5.75 2.28 -26.51
C ASP A 24 -6.88 1.25 -26.65
N THR A 25 -7.18 0.53 -25.57
CA THR A 25 -8.28 -0.45 -25.53
C THR A 25 -9.63 0.23 -25.67
N SER A 26 -9.80 1.40 -25.04
CA SER A 26 -11.01 2.22 -25.20
C SER A 26 -11.14 2.78 -26.62
N ALA A 27 -10.03 3.12 -27.28
CA ALA A 27 -10.03 3.53 -28.67
C ALA A 27 -10.37 2.34 -29.60
N LEU A 28 -9.80 1.15 -29.34
CA LEU A 28 -10.07 -0.08 -30.07
C LEU A 28 -11.55 -0.47 -29.99
N ALA A 29 -12.18 -0.30 -28.82
CA ALA A 29 -13.61 -0.56 -28.61
C ALA A 29 -14.53 0.21 -29.59
N GLN A 30 -14.08 1.38 -30.06
CA GLN A 30 -14.84 2.26 -30.95
C GLN A 30 -14.69 1.88 -32.44
N THR A 31 -13.83 0.92 -32.78
CA THR A 31 -13.54 0.57 -34.18
C THR A 31 -14.60 -0.31 -34.82
N CYS A 32 -15.10 -1.33 -34.11
CA CYS A 32 -16.18 -2.19 -34.60
C CYS A 32 -16.90 -2.91 -33.44
N HIS A 33 -18.11 -3.43 -33.71
CA HIS A 33 -18.94 -4.12 -32.73
C HIS A 33 -18.25 -5.33 -32.09
N ARG A 34 -17.44 -6.06 -32.86
CA ARG A 34 -16.70 -7.21 -32.32
C ARG A 34 -15.63 -6.77 -31.33
N MET A 35 -14.89 -5.71 -31.63
CA MET A 35 -13.90 -5.16 -30.70
C MET A 35 -14.60 -4.62 -29.47
N TYR A 36 -15.72 -3.91 -29.63
CA TYR A 36 -16.56 -3.48 -28.52
C TYR A 36 -16.88 -4.65 -27.55
N ILE A 37 -17.37 -5.78 -28.04
CA ILE A 37 -17.68 -6.95 -27.18
C ILE A 37 -16.42 -7.46 -26.47
N ILE A 38 -15.31 -7.64 -27.18
CA ILE A 38 -14.10 -8.23 -26.61
C ILE A 38 -13.46 -7.29 -25.57
N THR A 39 -13.43 -5.98 -25.85
CA THR A 39 -12.82 -4.99 -24.96
C THR A 39 -13.67 -4.71 -23.72
N HIS A 40 -14.97 -5.04 -23.72
CA HIS A 40 -15.85 -4.94 -22.55
C HIS A 40 -15.79 -6.21 -21.67
N ASP A 41 -14.83 -7.11 -21.92
CA ASP A 41 -14.58 -8.25 -21.04
C ASP A 41 -14.05 -7.76 -19.69
N ASP A 42 -14.81 -8.04 -18.65
CA ASP A 42 -14.58 -7.60 -17.27
C ASP A 42 -13.21 -8.06 -16.72
N LYS A 43 -12.71 -9.22 -17.16
CA LYS A 43 -11.40 -9.74 -16.77
C LYS A 43 -10.24 -8.89 -17.28
N ILE A 44 -10.39 -8.28 -18.47
CA ILE A 44 -9.36 -7.40 -19.04
C ILE A 44 -9.23 -6.15 -18.17
N TRP A 45 -10.36 -5.54 -17.81
CA TRP A 45 -10.39 -4.35 -16.96
C TRP A 45 -9.92 -4.63 -15.55
N GLN A 46 -10.25 -5.80 -15.00
CA GLN A 46 -9.66 -6.27 -13.75
C GLN A 46 -8.13 -6.32 -13.86
N GLN A 47 -7.58 -6.95 -14.91
CA GLN A 47 -6.13 -7.01 -15.11
C GLN A 47 -5.48 -5.63 -15.23
N TYR A 48 -6.10 -4.71 -15.98
CA TYR A 48 -5.63 -3.32 -16.07
C TYR A 48 -5.66 -2.61 -14.73
N PHE A 49 -6.75 -2.77 -13.98
CA PHE A 49 -6.87 -2.20 -12.65
C PHE A 49 -5.76 -2.71 -11.75
N LEU A 50 -5.56 -4.03 -11.69
CA LEU A 50 -4.55 -4.65 -10.84
C LEU A 50 -3.11 -4.27 -11.26
N LYS A 51 -2.84 -4.16 -12.58
CA LYS A 51 -1.54 -3.74 -13.11
C LYS A 51 -1.22 -2.28 -12.81
N ARG A 52 -2.20 -1.38 -12.94
CA ARG A 52 -2.01 0.08 -12.74
C ARG A 52 -2.08 0.48 -11.27
N TYR A 53 -2.97 -0.16 -10.51
CA TYR A 53 -3.23 0.13 -9.10
C TYR A 53 -2.67 -0.97 -8.20
N THR A 54 -1.37 -1.21 -8.33
CA THR A 54 -0.66 -2.27 -7.60
C THR A 54 -0.78 -2.14 -6.08
N TYR A 55 -1.11 -0.96 -5.53
CA TYR A 55 -1.33 -0.80 -4.09
C TYR A 55 -2.49 -1.68 -3.57
N ARG A 56 -3.52 -1.96 -4.38
CA ARG A 56 -4.58 -2.88 -3.96
C ARG A 56 -4.10 -4.33 -3.89
N LEU A 57 -3.27 -4.75 -4.86
CA LEU A 57 -2.69 -6.11 -4.89
C LEU A 57 -1.60 -6.30 -3.84
N SER A 58 -0.78 -5.28 -3.65
CA SER A 58 0.31 -5.33 -2.69
C SER A 58 -0.27 -5.36 -1.29
N PHE A 59 -1.34 -4.62 -0.98
CA PHE A 59 -1.86 -4.41 0.37
C PHE A 59 -3.28 -4.97 0.65
N PRO A 60 -3.49 -6.31 0.58
CA PRO A 60 -4.80 -6.94 0.85
C PRO A 60 -5.28 -6.72 2.29
N HIS A 61 -4.36 -6.46 3.22
CA HIS A 61 -4.68 -6.20 4.63
C HIS A 61 -5.31 -4.83 4.88
N TYR A 62 -5.10 -3.89 3.96
CA TYR A 62 -5.77 -2.60 3.99
C TYR A 62 -7.14 -2.64 3.30
N SER A 63 -7.54 -3.71 2.62
CA SER A 63 -8.87 -3.82 2.01
C SER A 63 -9.89 -4.53 2.90
N ASN A 64 -9.45 -5.48 3.75
CA ASN A 64 -10.38 -6.41 4.40
C ASN A 64 -10.83 -5.99 5.81
N GLY A 65 -10.55 -4.77 6.26
CA GLY A 65 -10.92 -4.32 7.62
C GLY A 65 -10.22 -5.05 8.77
N GLU A 66 -9.38 -6.05 8.49
CA GLU A 66 -8.67 -6.86 9.49
C GLU A 66 -7.54 -6.11 10.21
N TYR A 67 -6.91 -5.15 9.52
CA TYR A 67 -5.76 -4.41 10.04
C TYR A 67 -5.98 -2.92 10.18
N LEU A 68 -6.82 -2.29 9.36
CA LEU A 68 -7.20 -0.91 9.59
C LEU A 68 -8.73 -0.82 9.65
N LEU A 69 -9.22 0.02 10.54
CA LEU A 69 -10.65 0.32 10.62
C LEU A 69 -11.11 0.87 9.27
N SER A 70 -12.24 0.37 8.77
CA SER A 70 -12.79 0.71 7.46
C SER A 70 -13.02 2.22 7.28
N SER A 71 -13.26 2.94 8.39
CA SER A 71 -13.34 4.39 8.50
C SER A 71 -12.07 5.13 8.04
N ALA A 72 -10.90 4.55 8.27
CA ALA A 72 -9.60 5.13 7.95
C ALA A 72 -9.16 4.83 6.51
N LEU A 73 -9.57 3.67 6.00
CA LEU A 73 -9.11 3.16 4.71
C LEU A 73 -9.75 3.87 3.52
N LYS A 74 -11.05 4.21 3.61
CA LYS A 74 -11.84 4.79 2.50
C LYS A 74 -11.59 4.09 1.15
N ILE A 75 -11.20 2.82 1.19
CA ILE A 75 -11.03 1.99 0.01
C ILE A 75 -12.42 1.48 -0.30
N THR A 76 -13.10 2.11 -1.26
CA THR A 76 -14.37 1.60 -1.77
C THR A 76 -14.10 0.33 -2.54
N GLU A 77 -14.56 -0.81 -2.03
CA GLU A 77 -14.69 -2.01 -2.87
C GLU A 77 -15.62 -1.72 -4.06
N PRO A 78 -15.46 -2.42 -5.20
CA PRO A 78 -16.46 -2.37 -6.24
C PRO A 78 -17.79 -2.76 -5.60
N VAL A 79 -18.75 -1.83 -5.63
CA VAL A 79 -20.11 -2.09 -5.16
C VAL A 79 -20.63 -3.31 -5.92
N ASP A 80 -21.38 -4.21 -5.27
CA ASP A 80 -21.84 -5.51 -5.79
C ASP A 80 -22.52 -5.50 -7.17
N ASN A 81 -22.75 -4.32 -7.77
CA ASN A 81 -23.40 -4.11 -9.06
C ASN A 81 -22.56 -3.31 -10.08
N CYS A 82 -21.26 -3.05 -9.87
CA CYS A 82 -20.43 -2.37 -10.88
C CYS A 82 -19.45 -3.30 -11.60
N THR A 83 -19.22 -3.04 -12.88
CA THR A 83 -18.19 -3.71 -13.69
C THR A 83 -16.80 -3.18 -13.35
N TRP A 84 -15.75 -3.98 -13.57
CA TRP A 84 -14.37 -3.53 -13.41
C TRP A 84 -14.02 -2.36 -14.32
N GLN A 85 -14.67 -2.26 -15.48
CA GLN A 85 -14.52 -1.13 -16.39
C GLN A 85 -15.05 0.16 -15.76
N GLU A 86 -16.28 0.16 -15.24
CA GLU A 86 -16.86 1.31 -14.55
C GLU A 86 -16.02 1.73 -13.35
N TYR A 87 -15.59 0.75 -12.55
CA TYR A 87 -14.73 0.98 -11.40
C TYR A 87 -13.36 1.55 -11.79
N PHE A 88 -12.76 1.06 -12.87
CA PHE A 88 -11.51 1.61 -13.42
C PHE A 88 -11.69 3.07 -13.89
N VAL A 89 -12.77 3.35 -14.59
CA VAL A 89 -13.09 4.71 -15.07
C VAL A 89 -13.29 5.65 -13.88
N GLU A 90 -14.07 5.25 -12.89
CA GLU A 90 -14.29 6.02 -11.67
C GLU A 90 -12.96 6.33 -10.97
N ARG A 91 -12.11 5.31 -10.77
CA ARG A 91 -10.80 5.48 -10.14
C ARG A 91 -9.89 6.42 -10.96
N SER A 92 -9.91 6.32 -12.28
CA SER A 92 -9.15 7.21 -13.18
C SER A 92 -9.62 8.67 -13.07
N LEU A 93 -10.93 8.90 -12.94
CA LEU A 93 -11.49 10.23 -12.69
C LEU A 93 -11.04 10.80 -11.35
N GLN A 94 -11.03 9.97 -10.30
CA GLN A 94 -10.50 10.35 -8.99
C GLN A 94 -9.02 10.73 -9.09
N ASP A 95 -8.19 9.95 -9.80
CA ASP A 95 -6.77 10.27 -10.01
C ASP A 95 -6.57 11.61 -10.71
N LYS A 96 -7.36 11.88 -11.76
CA LYS A 96 -7.33 13.17 -12.47
C LYS A 96 -7.66 14.32 -11.52
N HIS A 97 -8.67 14.16 -10.67
CA HIS A 97 -9.04 15.18 -9.70
C HIS A 97 -7.96 15.37 -8.62
N ILE A 98 -7.36 14.29 -8.11
CA ILE A 98 -6.23 14.37 -7.17
C ILE A 98 -5.05 15.13 -7.79
N ARG A 99 -4.71 14.86 -9.07
CA ARG A 99 -3.67 15.60 -9.80
C ARG A 99 -4.03 17.08 -9.98
N SER A 100 -5.30 17.39 -10.24
CA SER A 100 -5.78 18.77 -10.33
C SER A 100 -5.58 19.52 -9.00
N LEU A 101 -6.03 18.93 -7.88
CA LEU A 101 -5.84 19.50 -6.54
C LEU A 101 -4.36 19.70 -6.20
N LEU A 102 -3.51 18.73 -6.52
CA LEU A 102 -2.07 18.88 -6.36
C LEU A 102 -1.52 20.06 -7.18
N ASN A 103 -1.92 20.18 -8.44
CA ASN A 103 -1.49 21.29 -9.29
C ASN A 103 -1.98 22.63 -8.72
N GLU A 104 -3.21 22.72 -8.25
CA GLU A 104 -3.74 23.93 -7.59
C GLU A 104 -2.96 24.28 -6.32
N ILE A 105 -2.58 23.30 -5.50
CA ILE A 105 -1.76 23.52 -4.30
C ILE A 105 -0.38 24.07 -4.69
N ILE A 106 0.20 23.55 -5.78
CA ILE A 106 1.50 23.99 -6.27
C ILE A 106 1.42 25.41 -6.83
N THR A 107 0.48 25.68 -7.73
CA THR A 107 0.39 26.94 -8.48
C THR A 107 -0.19 28.08 -7.64
N ASN A 108 -1.19 27.79 -6.80
CA ASN A 108 -1.91 28.81 -6.06
C ASN A 108 -1.53 28.80 -4.59
N ARG A 109 -1.35 29.98 -3.99
CA ARG A 109 -1.07 30.12 -2.56
C ARG A 109 -2.34 30.16 -1.73
N THR A 110 -3.43 30.64 -2.31
CA THR A 110 -4.76 30.63 -1.68
C THR A 110 -5.35 29.22 -1.77
N ASN A 111 -6.17 28.84 -0.79
CA ASN A 111 -6.83 27.52 -0.70
C ASN A 111 -5.95 26.27 -0.54
N ARG A 112 -4.62 26.39 -0.35
CA ARG A 112 -3.75 25.22 -0.14
C ARG A 112 -4.20 24.30 0.99
N ILE A 113 -4.56 24.90 2.13
CA ILE A 113 -5.02 24.16 3.31
C ILE A 113 -6.33 23.46 2.99
N SER A 114 -7.32 24.19 2.45
CA SER A 114 -8.61 23.62 2.05
C SER A 114 -8.48 22.49 1.03
N ASN A 115 -7.58 22.62 0.06
CA ASN A 115 -7.35 21.58 -0.95
C ASN A 115 -6.61 20.37 -0.35
N ALA A 116 -5.68 20.58 0.57
CA ALA A 116 -5.03 19.49 1.32
C ALA A 116 -6.02 18.74 2.21
N ASP A 117 -6.90 19.48 2.92
CA ASP A 117 -7.97 18.94 3.75
C ASP A 117 -8.97 18.14 2.91
N LEU A 118 -9.39 18.68 1.76
CA LEU A 118 -10.26 17.98 0.82
C LEU A 118 -9.60 16.70 0.32
N LEU A 119 -8.31 16.74 -0.01
CA LEU A 119 -7.57 15.58 -0.49
C LEU A 119 -7.51 14.48 0.59
N SER A 120 -7.21 14.85 1.84
CA SER A 120 -7.18 13.90 2.96
C SER A 120 -8.56 13.38 3.34
N SER A 121 -9.57 14.25 3.40
CA SER A 121 -10.93 13.89 3.83
C SER A 121 -11.72 13.15 2.76
N LYS A 122 -11.52 13.43 1.47
CA LYS A 122 -12.25 12.76 0.38
C LYS A 122 -11.56 11.50 -0.12
N TYR A 123 -10.24 11.53 -0.30
CA TYR A 123 -9.51 10.43 -0.95
C TYR A 123 -8.67 9.58 0.00
N GLY A 124 -8.14 10.16 1.09
CA GLY A 124 -7.35 9.42 2.07
C GLY A 124 -6.19 8.65 1.41
N LEU A 125 -6.13 7.33 1.65
CA LEU A 125 -5.10 6.46 1.10
C LEU A 125 -5.09 6.40 -0.44
N LEU A 126 -6.23 6.60 -1.11
CA LEU A 126 -6.30 6.58 -2.58
C LEU A 126 -5.44 7.68 -3.20
N ALA A 127 -5.25 8.80 -2.51
CA ALA A 127 -4.39 9.86 -3.02
C ALA A 127 -2.91 9.46 -3.06
N PHE A 128 -2.46 8.52 -2.21
CA PHE A 128 -1.07 8.08 -2.19
C PHE A 128 -0.65 7.43 -3.51
N ASP A 129 -1.54 6.70 -4.18
CA ASP A 129 -1.24 6.10 -5.49
C ASP A 129 -0.84 7.12 -6.54
N VAL A 130 -1.41 8.31 -6.45
CA VAL A 130 -1.09 9.43 -7.33
C VAL A 130 0.18 10.13 -6.86
N LEU A 131 0.23 10.47 -5.57
CA LEU A 131 1.32 11.28 -5.00
C LEU A 131 2.68 10.56 -5.05
N LYS A 132 2.72 9.24 -4.84
CA LYS A 132 3.96 8.43 -4.90
C LYS A 132 4.65 8.43 -6.26
N ASN A 133 3.93 8.79 -7.33
CA ASN A 133 4.55 8.92 -8.66
C ASN A 133 5.48 10.15 -8.74
N TYR A 134 5.41 11.05 -7.77
CA TYR A 134 6.16 12.31 -7.76
C TYR A 134 7.26 12.36 -6.69
N PHE A 135 7.31 11.41 -5.77
CA PHE A 135 8.39 11.27 -4.79
C PHE A 135 8.80 9.81 -4.71
N SER A 136 10.11 9.54 -4.76
CA SER A 136 10.60 8.18 -4.52
C SER A 136 10.80 7.98 -3.01
N PRO A 137 10.32 6.88 -2.40
CA PRO A 137 10.68 6.55 -1.03
C PRO A 137 12.16 6.20 -0.86
N THR A 138 12.88 5.94 -1.97
CA THR A 138 14.29 5.52 -1.95
C THR A 138 15.31 6.65 -2.08
N THR A 139 14.90 7.89 -2.34
CA THR A 139 15.85 8.99 -2.58
C THR A 139 16.72 9.30 -1.36
N ASP A 140 16.24 9.04 -0.14
CA ASP A 140 17.03 9.25 1.07
C ASP A 140 18.05 8.13 1.34
N LEU A 141 17.73 6.88 0.96
CA LEU A 141 18.69 5.76 1.08
C LEU A 141 19.82 5.88 0.05
N PHE A 142 19.49 6.27 -1.20
CA PHE A 142 20.50 6.48 -2.25
C PHE A 142 21.30 7.77 -2.04
N LYS A 143 20.71 8.82 -1.44
CA LYS A 143 21.47 9.99 -0.96
C LYS A 143 22.41 9.64 0.20
N GLN A 144 21.99 8.78 1.14
CA GLN A 144 22.85 8.28 2.20
C GLN A 144 23.97 7.36 1.69
N LEU A 145 23.73 6.60 0.63
CA LEU A 145 24.71 5.68 0.02
C LEU A 145 25.60 6.34 -1.05
N GLY A 146 25.40 7.62 -1.38
CA GLY A 146 26.22 8.35 -2.35
C GLY A 146 26.10 7.87 -3.80
N ILE A 147 25.08 7.06 -4.14
CA ILE A 147 24.90 6.50 -5.49
C ILE A 147 24.00 7.45 -6.29
N LEU A 148 24.63 8.25 -7.16
CA LEU A 148 23.95 9.10 -8.14
C LEU A 148 23.25 8.22 -9.20
N ILE A 149 21.95 8.01 -9.06
CA ILE A 149 21.15 7.45 -10.15
C ILE A 149 20.87 8.57 -11.16
N THR A 150 21.57 8.50 -12.28
CA THR A 150 21.43 9.35 -13.47
C THR A 150 20.22 8.93 -14.30
N THR A 151 19.00 9.23 -13.84
CA THR A 151 17.82 9.17 -14.73
C THR A 151 17.32 10.57 -15.05
N ALA A 152 17.36 10.88 -16.36
CA ALA A 152 17.34 12.19 -16.99
C ALA A 152 15.98 12.91 -17.04
N THR A 153 15.41 13.21 -15.88
CA THR A 153 14.40 14.27 -15.75
C THR A 153 14.78 15.11 -14.56
N SER A 154 15.00 16.41 -14.77
CA SER A 154 15.19 17.35 -13.67
C SER A 154 14.06 17.12 -12.66
N PRO A 155 14.36 16.77 -11.39
CA PRO A 155 13.31 16.54 -10.42
C PRO A 155 12.53 17.85 -10.32
N ASN A 156 11.22 17.80 -10.55
CA ASN A 156 10.36 18.92 -10.23
C ASN A 156 10.30 18.99 -8.69
N LEU A 157 11.32 19.59 -8.10
CA LEU A 157 11.56 19.64 -6.65
C LEU A 157 10.33 20.20 -5.92
N THR A 158 9.60 21.12 -6.55
CA THR A 158 8.35 21.65 -6.02
C THR A 158 7.26 20.57 -5.95
N ARG A 159 7.03 19.84 -7.05
CA ARG A 159 6.02 18.78 -7.08
C ARG A 159 6.37 17.61 -6.17
N GLU A 160 7.64 17.23 -6.10
CA GLU A 160 8.15 16.22 -5.17
C GLU A 160 7.91 16.66 -3.71
N TYR A 161 8.33 17.88 -3.36
CA TYR A 161 8.16 18.45 -2.03
C TYR A 161 6.70 18.47 -1.58
N TYR A 162 5.79 19.02 -2.40
CA TYR A 162 4.37 19.09 -2.02
C TYR A 162 3.73 17.70 -1.97
N SER A 163 4.09 16.80 -2.88
CA SER A 163 3.52 15.44 -2.88
C SER A 163 3.94 14.67 -1.62
N LEU A 164 5.19 14.80 -1.19
CA LEU A 164 5.69 14.18 0.05
C LEU A 164 5.02 14.78 1.30
N ASN A 165 4.89 16.11 1.37
CA ASN A 165 4.25 16.76 2.51
C ASN A 165 2.74 16.44 2.59
N LEU A 166 2.06 16.36 1.44
CA LEU A 166 0.66 15.92 1.40
C LEU A 166 0.51 14.47 1.82
N ALA A 167 1.39 13.58 1.37
CA ALA A 167 1.41 12.18 1.83
C ALA A 167 1.57 12.10 3.36
N ARG A 168 2.52 12.86 3.93
CA ARG A 168 2.70 12.95 5.39
C ARG A 168 1.47 13.53 6.11
N PHE A 169 0.84 14.54 5.53
CA PHE A 169 -0.37 15.15 6.08
C PHE A 169 -1.53 14.17 6.15
N ILE A 170 -1.83 13.48 5.03
CA ILE A 170 -2.91 12.49 4.96
C ILE A 170 -2.64 11.36 5.95
N SER A 171 -1.39 10.88 6.02
CA SER A 171 -0.97 9.88 7.00
C SER A 171 -1.28 10.29 8.42
N ARG A 172 -0.86 11.50 8.80
CA ARG A 172 -1.07 12.02 10.14
C ARG A 172 -2.55 12.10 10.46
N ASN A 173 -3.38 12.54 9.52
CA ASN A 173 -4.83 12.57 9.71
C ASN A 173 -5.41 11.17 9.89
N ILE A 174 -4.95 10.18 9.13
CA ILE A 174 -5.33 8.77 9.33
C ILE A 174 -4.93 8.30 10.74
N GLY A 175 -3.69 8.56 11.16
CA GLY A 175 -3.23 8.22 12.50
C GLY A 175 -4.05 8.89 13.61
N LEU A 176 -4.45 10.14 13.43
CA LEU A 176 -5.32 10.87 14.37
C LEU A 176 -6.73 10.27 14.45
N ILE A 177 -7.32 9.89 13.30
CA ILE A 177 -8.62 9.23 13.26
C ILE A 177 -8.56 7.91 14.02
N LEU A 178 -7.57 7.07 13.70
CA LEU A 178 -7.37 5.77 14.36
C LEU A 178 -7.09 5.91 15.86
N LEU A 179 -6.28 6.89 16.26
CA LEU A 179 -6.02 7.17 17.68
C LEU A 179 -7.29 7.60 18.42
N ASN A 180 -8.12 8.44 17.79
CA ASN A 180 -9.38 8.87 18.37
C ASN A 180 -10.37 7.70 18.49
N GLU A 181 -10.40 6.80 17.50
CA GLU A 181 -11.22 5.58 17.55
C GLU A 181 -10.79 4.67 18.69
N ILE A 182 -9.49 4.41 18.85
CA ILE A 182 -8.95 3.67 20.00
C ILE A 182 -9.33 4.32 21.33
N LYS A 183 -9.22 5.66 21.43
CA LYS A 183 -9.61 6.39 22.64
C LYS A 183 -11.09 6.21 22.97
N THR A 184 -11.95 6.09 21.96
CA THR A 184 -13.40 5.90 22.14
C THR A 184 -13.81 4.45 22.37
N GLN A 185 -13.00 3.48 21.92
CA GLN A 185 -13.23 2.06 22.16
C GLN A 185 -12.79 1.68 23.58
N ILE A 186 -13.70 1.09 24.36
CA ILE A 186 -13.47 0.72 25.76
C ILE A 186 -12.61 -0.55 25.87
N GLU A 187 -12.54 -1.36 24.82
CA GLU A 187 -11.73 -2.57 24.75
C GLU A 187 -10.97 -2.62 23.41
N ILE A 188 -9.64 -2.53 23.48
CA ILE A 188 -8.76 -2.83 22.36
C ILE A 188 -8.53 -4.35 22.41
N PRO A 189 -8.80 -5.11 21.34
CA PRO A 189 -8.48 -6.53 21.31
C PRO A 189 -7.00 -6.74 21.64
N THR A 190 -6.67 -7.69 22.53
CA THR A 190 -5.27 -8.01 22.89
C THR A 190 -4.57 -8.89 21.84
N GLU A 191 -5.18 -9.06 20.67
CA GLU A 191 -4.66 -9.84 19.55
C GLU A 191 -3.44 -9.15 18.94
N GLY A 192 -2.46 -9.92 18.46
CA GLY A 192 -1.23 -9.42 17.85
C GLY A 192 -1.47 -8.48 16.67
N LYS A 193 -2.53 -8.70 15.89
CA LYS A 193 -2.98 -7.77 14.83
C LYS A 193 -3.31 -6.39 15.39
N ALA A 194 -4.02 -6.29 16.51
CA ALA A 194 -4.36 -5.02 17.14
C ALA A 194 -3.12 -4.28 17.67
N LEU A 195 -2.14 -5.01 18.19
CA LEU A 195 -0.87 -4.44 18.64
C LEU A 195 -0.05 -3.84 17.48
N ILE A 196 -0.05 -4.50 16.31
CA ILE A 196 0.51 -3.90 15.09
C ILE A 196 -0.27 -2.69 14.63
N ASN A 197 -1.59 -2.65 14.80
CA ASN A 197 -2.40 -1.49 14.44
C ASN A 197 -2.02 -0.28 15.29
N VAL A 198 -1.76 -0.48 16.59
CA VAL A 198 -1.23 0.57 17.47
C VAL A 198 0.13 1.07 16.99
N LEU A 199 1.04 0.17 16.62
CA LEU A 199 2.34 0.57 16.07
C LEU A 199 2.23 1.24 14.70
N PHE A 200 1.25 0.86 13.88
CA PHE A 200 0.95 1.52 12.63
C PHE A 200 0.45 2.96 12.85
N ILE A 201 -0.35 3.21 13.89
CA ILE A 201 -0.75 4.57 14.27
C ILE A 201 0.47 5.42 14.61
N ILE A 202 1.41 4.88 15.39
CA ILE A 202 2.69 5.56 15.69
C ILE A 202 3.46 5.82 14.39
N GLN A 203 3.44 4.85 13.47
CA GLN A 203 4.07 4.94 12.17
C GLN A 203 3.48 6.04 11.28
N CYS A 204 2.19 6.34 11.40
CA CYS A 204 1.54 7.43 10.65
C CYS A 204 2.18 8.80 10.90
N PHE A 205 2.86 8.99 12.03
CA PHE A 205 3.57 10.22 12.37
C PHE A 205 5.03 10.24 11.89
N HIS A 206 5.53 9.13 11.36
CA HIS A 206 6.88 9.04 10.81
C HIS A 206 6.93 9.58 9.36
N PRO A 207 7.97 10.34 8.99
CA PRO A 207 8.09 10.96 7.66
C PRO A 207 8.02 10.01 6.45
N HIS A 208 8.35 8.73 6.66
CA HIS A 208 8.34 7.66 5.65
C HIS A 208 7.40 6.50 6.02
N GLY A 209 6.60 6.67 7.07
CA GLY A 209 5.95 5.55 7.74
C GLY A 209 4.81 4.86 7.00
N ILE A 210 4.14 5.56 6.10
CA ILE A 210 3.01 4.97 5.34
C ILE A 210 3.46 3.87 4.39
N PHE A 211 4.75 3.88 4.00
CA PHE A 211 5.29 2.88 3.08
C PHE A 211 5.62 1.56 3.76
N LEU A 212 5.22 1.39 5.02
CA LEU A 212 5.32 0.12 5.69
C LEU A 212 4.51 -0.94 4.94
N SER A 213 5.22 -1.91 4.38
CA SER A 213 4.60 -3.11 3.83
C SER A 213 4.14 -3.98 5.01
N LEU A 214 2.93 -3.76 5.53
CA LEU A 214 2.21 -4.84 6.25
C LEU A 214 2.19 -6.12 5.39
N ASN A 215 2.27 -5.97 4.08
CA ASN A 215 2.49 -7.00 3.06
C ASN A 215 3.78 -7.79 3.27
N ARG A 216 4.81 -7.18 3.86
CA ARG A 216 6.06 -7.86 4.17
C ARG A 216 5.86 -8.80 5.35
N LEU A 217 5.10 -8.39 6.36
CA LEU A 217 4.71 -9.33 7.44
C LEU A 217 3.82 -10.44 6.89
N HIS A 218 2.83 -10.09 6.07
CA HIS A 218 1.99 -11.08 5.41
C HIS A 218 2.81 -12.05 4.56
N SER A 219 3.75 -11.56 3.75
CA SER A 219 4.58 -12.43 2.91
C SER A 219 5.56 -13.28 3.71
N ILE A 220 6.02 -12.79 4.87
CA ILE A 220 6.74 -13.60 5.85
C ILE A 220 5.82 -14.69 6.42
N GLY A 221 4.62 -14.33 6.88
CA GLY A 221 3.61 -15.27 7.41
C GLY A 221 3.21 -16.33 6.39
N GLN A 222 2.90 -15.94 5.15
CA GLN A 222 2.60 -16.87 4.07
C GLN A 222 3.78 -17.78 3.74
N ARG A 223 5.03 -17.30 3.78
CA ARG A 223 6.20 -18.17 3.63
C ARG A 223 6.31 -19.19 4.77
N LEU A 224 6.01 -18.78 6.00
CA LEU A 224 5.99 -19.68 7.16
C LEU A 224 4.91 -20.75 7.05
N ILE A 225 3.69 -20.38 6.67
CA ILE A 225 2.57 -21.32 6.52
C ILE A 225 2.80 -22.30 5.36
N ASN A 226 3.35 -21.80 4.25
CA ASN A 226 3.66 -22.63 3.08
C ASN A 226 4.91 -23.50 3.27
N ASP A 227 5.65 -23.33 4.36
CA ASP A 227 6.69 -24.27 4.75
C ASP A 227 6.04 -25.61 5.12
N ARG A 228 6.36 -26.66 4.35
CA ARG A 228 5.79 -28.00 4.50
C ARG A 228 5.93 -28.54 5.92
N LEU A 229 6.96 -28.11 6.64
CA LEU A 229 7.21 -28.57 8.00
C LEU A 229 6.30 -27.87 9.02
N PHE A 230 5.86 -26.63 8.77
CA PHE A 230 5.16 -25.79 9.74
C PHE A 230 3.94 -26.49 10.36
N SER A 231 3.14 -27.17 9.54
CA SER A 231 1.93 -27.88 10.00
C SER A 231 2.24 -29.01 10.98
N SER A 232 3.39 -29.66 10.84
CA SER A 232 3.82 -30.81 11.66
C SER A 232 4.56 -30.43 12.95
N LEU A 233 4.95 -29.17 13.10
CA LEU A 233 5.70 -28.69 14.26
C LEU A 233 4.81 -28.52 15.50
N THR A 234 5.41 -28.76 16.67
CA THR A 234 4.83 -28.39 17.97
C THR A 234 4.74 -26.87 18.12
N LEU A 235 3.93 -26.38 19.07
CA LEU A 235 3.81 -24.95 19.33
C LEU A 235 5.18 -24.30 19.63
N HIS A 236 6.02 -24.95 20.43
CA HIS A 236 7.34 -24.43 20.77
C HIS A 236 8.24 -24.30 19.53
N GLU A 237 8.25 -25.32 18.67
CA GLU A 237 9.01 -25.32 17.42
C GLU A 237 8.48 -24.27 16.43
N LYS A 238 7.17 -24.07 16.36
CA LYS A 238 6.57 -22.98 15.57
C LYS A 238 7.04 -21.61 16.04
N CYS A 239 7.04 -21.37 17.36
CA CYS A 239 7.56 -20.12 17.93
C CYS A 239 9.06 -19.92 17.63
N GLN A 240 9.86 -20.98 17.76
CA GLN A 240 11.29 -20.93 17.41
C GLN A 240 11.51 -20.64 15.92
N LEU A 241 10.69 -21.22 15.04
CA LEU A 241 10.76 -20.99 13.60
C LEU A 241 10.39 -19.54 13.25
N ILE A 242 9.36 -18.98 13.89
CA ILE A 242 8.99 -17.56 13.75
C ILE A 242 10.17 -16.68 14.18
N ILE A 243 10.74 -16.89 15.36
CA ILE A 243 11.89 -16.10 15.85
C ILE A 243 13.10 -16.22 14.91
N THR A 244 13.39 -17.43 14.42
CA THR A 244 14.50 -17.67 13.49
C THR A 244 14.28 -16.94 12.18
N THR A 245 13.04 -16.91 11.69
CA THR A 245 12.66 -16.18 10.48
C THR A 245 12.72 -14.67 10.69
N MET A 246 12.27 -14.16 11.85
CA MET A 246 12.42 -12.76 12.22
C MET A 246 13.88 -12.31 12.20
N LYS A 247 14.78 -13.11 12.76
CA LYS A 247 16.23 -12.84 12.72
C LYS A 247 16.78 -12.83 11.29
N LYS A 248 16.36 -13.78 10.44
CA LYS A 248 16.74 -13.81 9.00
C LYS A 248 16.25 -12.58 8.24
N GLU A 249 15.12 -12.02 8.64
CA GLU A 249 14.54 -10.80 8.09
C GLU A 249 15.13 -9.50 8.70
N ASN A 250 16.16 -9.62 9.53
CA ASN A 250 16.86 -8.54 10.25
C ASN A 250 16.01 -7.81 11.30
N PHE A 251 14.98 -8.46 11.87
CA PHE A 251 14.30 -7.95 13.06
C PHE A 251 15.14 -8.27 14.30
N LEU A 252 16.01 -7.34 14.67
CA LEU A 252 16.99 -7.51 15.74
C LEU A 252 16.69 -6.58 16.93
N PRO A 253 16.98 -7.02 18.16
CA PRO A 253 16.83 -6.17 19.35
C PRO A 253 17.91 -5.10 19.39
N ALA A 254 17.57 -3.93 19.91
CA ALA A 254 18.54 -2.94 20.36
C ALA A 254 19.44 -3.58 21.43
N SER A 255 20.75 -3.53 21.20
CA SER A 255 21.76 -4.25 21.98
C SER A 255 22.62 -3.32 22.82
N ALA A 256 22.82 -2.07 22.38
CA ALA A 256 23.54 -1.05 23.13
C ALA A 256 22.58 -0.10 23.87
N SER A 257 23.03 0.45 25.01
CA SER A 257 22.24 1.43 25.79
C SER A 257 21.80 2.63 24.96
N ASN A 258 22.63 3.08 24.02
CA ASN A 258 22.34 4.24 23.17
C ASN A 258 21.30 3.92 22.09
N GLU A 259 21.22 2.67 21.63
CA GLU A 259 20.22 2.24 20.64
C GLU A 259 18.81 2.20 21.24
N TYR A 260 18.69 1.96 22.55
CA TYR A 260 17.39 1.94 23.22
C TYR A 260 16.73 3.33 23.27
N TYR A 261 17.53 4.39 23.40
CA TYR A 261 17.04 5.77 23.47
C TYR A 261 16.93 6.45 22.11
N ASP A 262 17.36 5.79 21.03
CA ASP A 262 17.13 6.31 19.68
C ASP A 262 15.64 6.18 19.34
N LEU A 263 14.98 7.33 19.22
CA LEU A 263 13.57 7.42 18.90
C LEU A 263 13.24 6.73 17.57
N GLU A 264 14.17 6.71 16.61
CA GLU A 264 13.94 6.04 15.32
C GLU A 264 13.70 4.54 15.49
N ASN A 265 14.30 3.91 16.50
CA ASN A 265 14.17 2.48 16.78
C ASN A 265 12.81 2.11 17.38
N SER A 266 11.98 3.09 17.72
CA SER A 266 10.59 2.90 18.16
C SER A 266 9.61 2.78 17.00
N PHE A 267 10.01 3.17 15.78
CA PHE A 267 9.14 3.11 14.60
C PHE A 267 9.35 1.81 13.82
N LEU A 268 8.25 1.16 13.44
CA LEU A 268 8.28 -0.03 12.58
C LEU A 268 9.10 0.20 11.31
N PHE A 269 8.98 1.36 10.65
CA PHE A 269 9.69 1.66 9.41
C PHE A 269 11.19 1.44 9.51
N SER A 270 11.80 1.90 10.61
CA SER A 270 13.22 1.69 10.89
C SER A 270 13.54 0.21 11.02
N THR A 271 12.71 -0.53 11.76
CA THR A 271 12.81 -1.99 11.95
C THR A 271 12.76 -2.75 10.63
N PHE A 272 11.83 -2.41 9.72
CA PHE A 272 11.75 -3.02 8.39
C PHE A 272 12.95 -2.69 7.51
N ASN A 273 13.64 -1.58 7.77
CA ASN A 273 14.88 -1.23 7.07
C ASN A 273 16.14 -1.76 7.77
N GLY A 274 15.99 -2.73 8.68
CA GLY A 274 17.10 -3.44 9.32
C GLY A 274 17.74 -2.70 10.48
N LYS A 275 17.13 -1.60 10.97
CA LYS A 275 17.57 -1.00 12.23
C LYS A 275 17.19 -1.89 13.42
N PRO A 276 18.05 -1.98 14.45
CA PRO A 276 17.68 -2.57 15.72
C PRO A 276 16.44 -1.87 16.29
N THR A 277 15.61 -2.60 17.03
CA THR A 277 14.36 -2.05 17.55
C THR A 277 14.15 -2.38 19.02
N ILE A 278 13.27 -1.61 19.65
CA ILE A 278 12.94 -1.78 21.06
C ILE A 278 12.11 -3.06 21.29
N PRO A 279 12.17 -3.66 22.50
CA PRO A 279 11.50 -4.94 22.78
C PRO A 279 10.01 -4.96 22.45
N ILE A 280 9.27 -3.87 22.74
CA ILE A 280 7.83 -3.81 22.47
C ILE A 280 7.50 -3.92 20.97
N THR A 281 8.34 -3.32 20.11
CA THR A 281 8.17 -3.42 18.66
C THR A 281 8.43 -4.84 18.17
N LEU A 282 9.46 -5.52 18.68
CA LEU A 282 9.71 -6.93 18.37
C LEU A 282 8.59 -7.85 18.80
N VAL A 283 8.08 -7.67 20.03
CA VAL A 283 6.96 -8.46 20.55
C VAL A 283 5.74 -8.28 19.65
N SER A 284 5.47 -7.04 19.24
CA SER A 284 4.34 -6.76 18.34
C SER A 284 4.47 -7.43 16.98
N ILE A 285 5.68 -7.39 16.38
CA ILE A 285 5.97 -8.10 15.13
C ILE A 285 5.79 -9.61 15.31
N PHE A 286 6.28 -10.16 16.41
CA PHE A 286 6.13 -11.58 16.72
C PHE A 286 4.67 -11.97 16.84
N CYS A 287 3.87 -11.24 17.63
CA CYS A 287 2.46 -11.54 17.85
C CYS A 287 1.66 -11.49 16.55
N ALA A 288 1.91 -10.50 15.69
CA ALA A 288 1.23 -10.46 14.39
C ALA A 288 1.65 -11.58 13.43
N LEU A 289 2.92 -11.97 13.41
CA LEU A 289 3.35 -13.14 12.62
C LEU A 289 2.74 -14.43 13.15
N ALA A 290 2.62 -14.56 14.48
CA ALA A 290 1.97 -15.69 15.12
C ALA A 290 0.49 -15.76 14.73
N ASP A 291 -0.24 -14.65 14.82
CA ASP A 291 -1.65 -14.53 14.41
C ASP A 291 -1.84 -14.86 12.92
N GLU A 292 -0.98 -14.34 12.04
CA GLU A 292 -1.01 -14.68 10.60
C GLU A 292 -0.82 -16.18 10.37
N CYS A 293 -0.03 -16.86 11.20
CA CYS A 293 0.15 -18.30 11.14
C CYS A 293 -0.96 -19.11 11.84
N GLY A 294 -2.03 -18.45 12.32
CA GLY A 294 -3.14 -19.08 13.04
C GLY A 294 -2.81 -19.46 14.48
N LEU A 295 -1.75 -18.90 15.07
CA LEU A 295 -1.43 -19.03 16.49
C LEU A 295 -2.12 -17.90 17.26
N VAL A 296 -2.59 -18.19 18.46
CA VAL A 296 -3.18 -17.15 19.32
C VAL A 296 -2.07 -16.58 20.20
N ALA A 297 -1.54 -15.41 19.82
CA ALA A 297 -0.60 -14.67 20.66
C ALA A 297 -1.39 -13.74 21.59
N ARG A 298 -1.39 -14.06 22.90
CA ARG A 298 -2.03 -13.27 23.97
C ARG A 298 -1.00 -12.91 25.03
#